data_AF-A0A944RLY0-F1
#
_entry.id   AF-A0A944RLY0-F1
#
_cell.length_a   1.000
_cell.length_b   1.000
_cell.length_c   1.000
_cell.angle_alpha   90.00
_cell.angle_beta   90.00
_cell.angle_gamma   90.00
#
_symmetry.space_group_name_H-M   'P 1'
#
loop_
_entity.id
_entity.type
_entity.pdbx_description
1 polymer ?
#
loop_
_entity_poly.entity_id
_entity_poly.type
_entity_poly.pdbx_seq_one_letter_code
_entity_poly.pdbx_strand_id
1 'polypeptide(L)'
;MSKDTLIAIGAGVLSAFAATAFISHAPGAMMLVYMADLPLFMAGLAFGPQSAALSGAVGFMIAGMLGGGLAAGIFGLMQALPVWLVVRQMVLKRPSPSQNDVEWYPAGDMLCWLTLLVAGILLVATLASLSGEHGSLSGLISDNLDRVLQALAPEWEPADR
;
A
#
# COMPACT_ATOMS: atom_id res chain seq x y z
N MET A 1 -26.09 -10.99 2.32
CA MET A 1 -25.04 -9.97 2.23
C MET A 1 -25.68 -8.61 2.46
N SER A 2 -25.21 -7.84 3.45
CA SER A 2 -25.68 -6.47 3.65
C SER A 2 -25.17 -5.59 2.50
N LYS A 3 -25.90 -4.52 2.16
CA LYS A 3 -25.53 -3.58 1.10
C LYS A 3 -24.12 -3.02 1.29
N ASP A 4 -23.72 -2.86 2.54
CA ASP A 4 -22.41 -2.37 2.97
C ASP A 4 -21.26 -3.27 2.50
N THR A 5 -21.47 -4.59 2.48
CA THR A 5 -20.49 -5.56 1.98
C THR A 5 -20.27 -5.40 0.47
N LEU A 6 -21.34 -5.19 -0.30
CA LEU A 6 -21.26 -4.99 -1.75
C LEU A 6 -20.50 -3.70 -2.10
N ILE A 7 -20.73 -2.62 -1.34
CA ILE A 7 -20.04 -1.35 -1.52
C ILE A 7 -18.55 -1.48 -1.16
N ALA A 8 -18.23 -2.17 -0.07
CA ALA A 8 -16.84 -2.43 0.32
C ALA A 8 -16.09 -3.25 -0.74
N ILE A 9 -16.72 -4.27 -1.31
CA ILE A 9 -16.16 -5.05 -2.43
C ILE A 9 -15.91 -4.12 -3.61
N GLY A 10 -16.92 -3.35 -4.05
CA GLY A 10 -16.78 -2.43 -5.19
C GLY A 10 -15.65 -1.41 -5.00
N ALA A 11 -15.51 -0.87 -3.80
CA ALA A 11 -14.40 0.04 -3.45
C ALA A 11 -13.02 -0.64 -3.55
N GLY A 12 -12.90 -1.88 -3.08
CA GLY A 12 -11.68 -2.67 -3.21
C GLY A 12 -11.32 -2.95 -4.67
N VAL A 13 -12.31 -3.29 -5.49
CA VAL A 13 -12.13 -3.51 -6.94
C VAL A 13 -11.67 -2.22 -7.63
N LEU A 14 -12.37 -1.10 -7.41
CA LEU A 14 -12.02 0.22 -7.95
C LEU A 14 -10.60 0.63 -7.57
N SER A 15 -10.24 0.45 -6.31
CA SER A 15 -8.91 0.74 -5.79
C SER A 15 -7.83 -0.11 -6.45
N ALA A 16 -8.05 -1.42 -6.61
CA ALA A 16 -7.09 -2.30 -7.27
C ALA A 16 -6.89 -1.93 -8.75
N PHE A 17 -7.96 -1.65 -9.48
CA PHE A 17 -7.85 -1.19 -10.86
C PHE A 17 -7.06 0.12 -10.96
N ALA A 18 -7.33 1.07 -10.07
CA ALA A 18 -6.61 2.33 -10.00
C ALA A 18 -5.13 2.12 -9.66
N ALA A 19 -4.81 1.22 -8.73
CA ALA A 19 -3.44 0.86 -8.36
C ALA A 19 -2.68 0.16 -9.49
N THR A 20 -3.36 -0.63 -10.32
CA THR A 20 -2.74 -1.32 -11.47
C THR A 20 -2.78 -0.52 -12.77
N ALA A 21 -3.29 0.72 -12.75
CA ALA A 21 -3.44 1.53 -13.95
C ALA A 21 -2.10 1.79 -14.67
N PHE A 22 -0.97 1.74 -13.95
CA PHE A 22 0.36 1.91 -14.54
C PHE A 22 0.71 0.84 -15.58
N ILE A 23 0.13 -0.38 -15.48
CA ILE A 23 0.35 -1.47 -16.43
C ILE A 23 -0.12 -1.08 -17.83
N SER A 24 -1.19 -0.29 -17.92
CA SER A 24 -1.80 0.12 -19.19
C SER A 24 -0.99 1.17 -19.95
N HIS A 25 0.13 1.67 -19.40
CA HIS A 25 0.97 2.75 -19.96
C HIS A 25 0.18 3.99 -20.42
N ALA A 26 -1.01 4.21 -19.85
CA ALA A 26 -1.90 5.29 -20.26
C ALA A 26 -1.41 6.64 -19.72
N PRO A 27 -1.52 7.74 -20.50
CA PRO A 27 -1.27 9.07 -19.99
C PRO A 27 -2.30 9.39 -18.89
N GLY A 28 -1.84 9.53 -17.64
CA GLY A 28 -2.69 9.73 -16.47
C GLY A 28 -2.79 8.52 -15.52
N ALA A 29 -2.18 7.39 -15.87
CA ALA A 29 -2.15 6.22 -14.99
C ALA A 29 -1.55 6.52 -13.60
N MET A 30 -0.51 7.35 -13.51
CA MET A 30 0.08 7.76 -12.23
C MET A 30 -0.92 8.50 -11.34
N MET A 31 -1.80 9.32 -11.93
CA MET A 31 -2.83 10.03 -11.17
C MET A 31 -3.87 9.06 -10.59
N LEU A 32 -4.22 8.00 -11.33
CA LEU A 32 -5.10 6.94 -10.84
C LEU A 32 -4.47 6.17 -9.68
N VAL A 33 -3.17 5.88 -9.73
CA VAL A 33 -2.47 5.19 -8.63
C VAL A 33 -2.56 6.00 -7.33
N TYR A 34 -2.40 7.33 -7.39
CA TYR A 34 -2.59 8.19 -6.20
C TYR A 34 -4.05 8.26 -5.72
N MET A 35 -5.01 8.07 -6.62
CA MET A 35 -6.44 8.03 -6.28
C MET A 35 -6.90 6.65 -5.81
N ALA A 36 -6.06 5.62 -5.86
CA ALA A 36 -6.42 4.27 -5.46
C ALA A 36 -6.82 4.17 -3.99
N ASP A 37 -6.26 5.03 -3.12
CA ASP A 37 -6.56 5.01 -1.68
C ASP A 37 -7.95 5.58 -1.36
N LEU A 38 -8.47 6.49 -2.20
CA LEU A 38 -9.72 7.22 -1.92
C LEU A 38 -10.94 6.30 -1.78
N PRO A 39 -11.23 5.39 -2.74
CA PRO A 39 -12.33 4.44 -2.60
C PRO A 39 -12.21 3.58 -1.33
N LEU A 40 -10.97 3.20 -0.98
CA LEU A 40 -10.67 2.36 0.17
C LEU A 40 -10.98 3.10 1.48
N PHE A 41 -10.55 4.36 1.60
CA PHE A 41 -10.88 5.24 2.70
C PHE A 41 -12.38 5.52 2.81
N MET A 42 -13.07 5.79 1.69
CA MET A 42 -14.51 6.03 1.71
C MET A 42 -15.28 4.83 2.25
N ALA A 43 -14.96 3.62 1.80
CA ALA A 43 -15.62 2.41 2.28
C ALA A 43 -15.32 2.13 3.77
N GLY A 44 -14.08 2.39 4.20
CA GLY A 44 -13.67 2.22 5.59
C GLY A 44 -14.29 3.24 6.56
N LEU A 45 -14.29 4.52 6.19
CA LEU A 45 -14.86 5.58 7.02
C LEU A 45 -16.39 5.54 7.08
N ALA A 46 -17.05 5.11 6.00
CA ALA A 46 -18.51 5.02 5.96
C ALA A 46 -19.08 3.85 6.77
N PHE A 47 -18.44 2.68 6.73
CA PHE A 47 -18.98 1.44 7.31
C PHE A 47 -18.10 0.82 8.41
N GLY A 48 -16.97 1.44 8.75
CA GLY A 48 -16.09 1.05 9.85
C GLY A 48 -14.84 0.24 9.44
N PRO A 49 -14.04 -0.21 10.43
CA PRO A 49 -12.76 -0.86 10.15
C PRO A 49 -12.89 -2.25 9.51
N GLN A 50 -14.02 -2.94 9.68
CA GLN A 50 -14.27 -4.23 9.05
C GLN A 50 -14.48 -4.12 7.54
N SER A 51 -15.17 -3.07 7.07
CA SER A 51 -15.33 -2.82 5.64
C SER A 51 -14.02 -2.40 4.99
N ALA A 52 -13.16 -1.65 5.70
CA ALA A 52 -11.80 -1.31 5.25
C ALA A 52 -10.92 -2.55 5.07
N ALA A 53 -10.99 -3.51 6.01
CA ALA A 53 -10.26 -4.77 5.89
C ALA A 53 -10.75 -5.60 4.71
N LEU A 54 -12.08 -5.66 4.51
CA LEU A 54 -12.67 -6.40 3.39
C LEU A 54 -12.33 -5.78 2.03
N SER A 55 -12.47 -4.46 1.89
CA SER A 55 -12.11 -3.75 0.66
C SER A 55 -10.62 -3.90 0.35
N GLY A 56 -9.76 -3.80 1.37
CA GLY A 56 -8.33 -4.05 1.27
C GLY A 56 -8.01 -5.49 0.82
N ALA A 57 -8.69 -6.50 1.38
CA ALA A 57 -8.49 -7.90 1.01
C ALA A 57 -8.93 -8.19 -0.44
N VAL A 58 -10.06 -7.64 -0.87
CA VAL A 58 -10.53 -7.74 -2.26
C VAL A 58 -9.56 -7.04 -3.20
N GLY A 59 -9.11 -5.83 -2.83
CA GLY A 59 -8.15 -5.08 -3.63
C GLY A 59 -6.81 -5.82 -3.76
N PHE A 60 -6.33 -6.43 -2.67
CA PHE A 60 -5.13 -7.26 -2.65
C PHE A 60 -5.22 -8.46 -3.61
N MET A 61 -6.35 -9.18 -3.60
CA MET A 61 -6.56 -10.29 -4.54
C MET A 61 -6.53 -9.80 -6.00
N ILE A 62 -7.24 -8.72 -6.32
CA ILE A 62 -7.29 -8.22 -7.70
C ILE A 62 -5.95 -7.66 -8.14
N ALA A 63 -5.26 -6.90 -7.30
CA ALA A 63 -3.91 -6.41 -7.59
C ALA A 63 -2.94 -7.58 -7.84
N GLY A 64 -3.07 -8.68 -7.07
CA GLY A 64 -2.29 -9.89 -7.28
C GLY A 64 -2.63 -10.65 -8.56
N MET A 65 -3.90 -10.70 -8.95
CA MET A 65 -4.32 -11.31 -10.22
C MET A 65 -3.84 -10.51 -11.44
N LEU A 66 -3.80 -9.18 -11.33
CA LEU A 66 -3.43 -8.29 -12.44
C LEU A 66 -1.92 -8.05 -12.56
N GLY A 67 -1.22 -7.84 -11.44
CA GLY A 67 0.19 -7.47 -11.40
C GLY A 67 1.12 -8.51 -10.75
N GLY A 68 0.60 -9.67 -10.35
CA GLY A 68 1.36 -10.74 -9.69
C GLY A 68 1.60 -10.50 -8.19
N GLY A 69 2.32 -11.43 -7.56
CA GLY A 69 2.53 -11.44 -6.11
C GLY A 69 3.22 -10.20 -5.54
N LEU A 70 4.16 -9.62 -6.29
CA LEU A 70 4.83 -8.37 -5.89
C LEU A 70 3.85 -7.18 -5.88
N ALA A 71 2.99 -7.05 -6.91
CA ALA A 71 1.99 -5.98 -6.95
C ALA A 71 0.96 -6.14 -5.81
N ALA A 72 0.54 -7.37 -5.51
CA ALA A 72 -0.31 -7.66 -4.36
C ALA A 72 0.37 -7.22 -3.06
N GLY A 73 1.63 -7.61 -2.87
CA GLY A 73 2.42 -7.24 -1.69
C GLY A 73 2.53 -5.73 -1.50
N ILE A 74 2.87 -5.01 -2.57
CA ILE A 74 2.97 -3.54 -2.55
C ILE A 74 1.61 -2.91 -2.22
N PHE A 75 0.53 -3.34 -2.88
CA PHE A 75 -0.81 -2.84 -2.60
C PHE A 75 -1.22 -3.10 -1.14
N GLY A 76 -0.98 -4.31 -0.65
CA GLY A 76 -1.31 -4.70 0.73
C GLY A 76 -0.56 -3.86 1.76
N LEU A 77 0.77 -3.76 1.62
CA LEU A 77 1.64 -3.08 2.57
C LEU A 77 1.54 -1.56 2.51
N MET A 78 1.46 -1.00 1.30
CA MET A 78 1.57 0.45 1.08
C MET A 78 0.22 1.16 0.96
N GLN A 79 -0.88 0.46 0.67
CA GLN A 79 -2.22 1.06 0.55
C GLN A 79 -3.21 0.47 1.56
N ALA A 80 -3.46 -0.84 1.49
CA ALA A 80 -4.53 -1.45 2.29
C ALA A 80 -4.27 -1.37 3.81
N LEU A 81 -3.04 -1.66 4.24
CA LEU A 81 -2.65 -1.66 5.65
C LEU A 81 -2.68 -0.26 6.30
N PRO A 82 -2.10 0.80 5.70
CA PRO A 82 -2.20 2.15 6.26
C PRO A 82 -3.65 2.67 6.27
N VAL A 83 -4.44 2.40 5.23
CA VAL A 83 -5.88 2.75 5.20
C VAL A 83 -6.61 2.11 6.37
N TRP A 84 -6.45 0.81 6.56
CA TRP A 84 -7.10 0.09 7.66
C TRP A 84 -6.69 0.64 9.03
N LEU A 85 -5.40 0.93 9.22
CA LEU A 85 -4.88 1.45 10.47
C LEU A 85 -5.47 2.83 10.78
N VAL A 86 -5.52 3.73 9.80
CA VAL A 86 -6.11 5.08 9.96
C VAL A 86 -7.61 5.01 10.26
N VAL A 87 -8.37 4.19 9.51
CA VAL A 87 -9.80 4.01 9.75
C VAL A 87 -10.06 3.45 11.15
N ARG A 88 -9.26 2.50 11.60
CA ARG A 88 -9.34 1.95 12.96
C ARG A 88 -9.12 3.02 14.03
N GLN A 89 -8.10 3.87 13.85
CA GLN A 89 -7.76 4.94 14.79
C GLN A 89 -8.84 6.04 14.83
N MET A 90 -9.44 6.37 13.69
CA MET A 90 -10.54 7.35 13.64
C MET A 90 -11.82 6.85 14.34
N VAL A 91 -12.11 5.54 14.26
CA VAL A 91 -13.30 4.96 14.88
C VAL A 91 -13.12 4.73 16.39
N LEU A 92 -11.87 4.63 16.87
CA LEU A 92 -11.54 4.63 18.29
C LEU A 92 -11.76 6.03 18.89
N LYS A 93 -13.03 6.38 19.13
CA LYS A 93 -13.42 7.58 19.86
C LYS A 93 -12.83 7.53 21.26
N ARG A 94 -12.06 8.55 21.65
CA ARG A 94 -11.69 8.76 23.05
C ARG A 94 -12.90 9.33 23.79
N PRO A 95 -13.29 8.80 24.96
CA PRO A 95 -14.31 9.45 25.78
C PRO A 95 -13.75 10.80 26.24
N SER A 96 -14.36 11.89 25.78
CA SER A 96 -14.04 13.23 26.26
C SER A 96 -14.42 13.35 27.74
N PRO A 97 -13.60 13.99 28.59
CA PRO A 97 -13.98 14.30 29.96
C PRO A 97 -15.13 15.32 30.04
N SER A 98 -15.47 16.00 28.94
CA SER A 98 -16.66 16.87 28.83
C SER A 98 -17.76 16.17 28.04
N GLN A 99 -18.96 16.08 28.63
CA GLN A 99 -20.12 15.34 28.11
C GLN A 99 -20.62 15.77 26.72
N ASN A 100 -20.06 16.84 26.12
CA ASN A 100 -20.61 17.47 24.93
C ASN A 100 -19.56 17.79 23.84
N ASP A 101 -18.32 17.32 23.98
CA ASP A 101 -17.27 17.59 23.00
C ASP A 101 -16.79 16.30 22.33
N VAL A 102 -16.93 16.23 21.00
CA VAL A 102 -16.43 15.11 20.20
C VAL A 102 -14.97 15.39 19.89
N GLU A 103 -14.09 14.93 20.78
CA GLU A 103 -12.65 15.07 20.57
C GLU A 103 -12.20 14.04 19.51
N TRP A 104 -11.92 14.55 18.30
CA TRP A 104 -11.34 13.75 17.22
C TRP A 104 -9.95 13.28 17.63
N TYR A 105 -9.60 12.05 17.24
CA TYR A 105 -8.29 11.47 17.59
C TYR A 105 -7.15 12.38 17.07
N PRO A 106 -6.17 12.73 17.90
CA PRO A 106 -5.14 13.70 17.53
C PRO A 106 -4.36 13.22 16.32
N ALA A 107 -4.21 14.09 15.32
CA ALA A 107 -3.49 13.77 14.09
C ALA A 107 -2.03 13.34 14.35
N GLY A 108 -1.43 13.84 15.44
CA GLY A 108 -0.07 13.46 15.87
C GLY A 108 0.09 11.97 16.17
N ASP A 109 -0.90 11.35 16.82
CA ASP A 109 -0.84 9.91 17.13
C ASP A 109 -1.06 9.06 15.87
N MET A 110 -1.89 9.52 14.93
CA MET A 110 -2.03 8.84 13.63
C MET A 110 -0.73 8.88 12.84
N LEU A 111 -0.07 10.05 12.80
CA LEU A 111 1.23 10.21 12.17
C LEU A 111 2.28 9.31 12.84
N CYS A 112 2.29 9.23 14.17
CA CYS A 112 3.21 8.37 14.91
C CYS A 112 3.05 6.89 14.54
N TRP A 113 1.81 6.40 14.45
CA TRP A 113 1.57 5.02 14.01
C TRP A 113 1.96 4.77 12.55
N LEU A 114 1.68 5.72 11.65
CA LEU A 114 2.07 5.61 10.25
C LEU A 114 3.60 5.63 10.08
N THR A 115 4.31 6.49 10.79
CA THR A 115 5.78 6.52 10.75
C THR A 115 6.37 5.26 11.34
N LEU A 116 5.80 4.73 12.44
CA LEU A 116 6.24 3.48 13.05
C LEU A 116 6.01 2.27 12.14
N LEU A 117 4.90 2.25 11.41
CA LEU A 117 4.61 1.25 10.38
C LEU A 117 5.68 1.28 9.28
N VAL A 118 5.94 2.45 8.69
CA VAL A 118 6.95 2.58 7.62
C VAL A 118 8.35 2.25 8.14
N ALA A 119 8.70 2.74 9.33
CA ALA A 119 9.97 2.41 9.97
C ALA A 119 10.11 0.90 10.22
N GLY A 120 9.03 0.23 10.63
CA GLY A 120 8.99 -1.23 10.80
C GLY A 120 9.19 -1.98 9.48
N ILE A 121 8.52 -1.55 8.40
CA ILE A 121 8.72 -2.12 7.06
C ILE A 121 10.18 -1.95 6.62
N LEU A 122 10.74 -0.76 6.79
CA LEU A 122 12.15 -0.50 6.44
C LEU A 122 13.11 -1.36 7.27
N LEU A 123 12.85 -1.52 8.57
CA LEU A 123 13.64 -2.39 9.43
C LEU A 123 13.59 -3.86 8.99
N VAL A 124 12.40 -4.36 8.65
CA VAL A 124 12.26 -5.73 8.15
C VAL A 124 12.97 -5.89 6.81
N ALA A 125 12.86 -4.90 5.92
CA ALA A 125 13.54 -4.90 4.63
C ALA A 125 15.07 -4.88 4.79
N THR A 126 15.62 -4.11 5.72
CA THR A 126 17.07 -4.08 5.99
C THR A 126 17.54 -5.38 6.62
N LEU A 127 16.81 -5.94 7.58
CA LEU A 127 17.13 -7.24 8.17
C LEU A 127 17.09 -8.37 7.14
N ALA A 128 16.06 -8.40 6.28
CA ALA A 128 15.96 -9.35 5.18
C ALA A 128 17.14 -9.21 4.21
N SER A 129 17.55 -7.98 3.90
CA SER A 129 18.71 -7.69 3.03
C SER A 129 20.04 -8.12 3.63
N LEU A 130 20.18 -8.12 4.95
CA LEU A 130 21.37 -8.62 5.66
C LEU A 130 21.40 -10.15 5.75
N SER A 131 20.25 -10.80 5.63
CA SER A 131 20.07 -12.26 5.78
C SER A 131 20.14 -13.01 4.45
N GLY A 132 20.05 -12.31 3.31
CA GLY A 132 20.05 -12.92 1.99
C GLY A 132 21.47 -13.32 1.56
N GLU A 133 21.68 -14.61 1.28
CA GLU A 133 22.94 -15.15 0.72
C GLU A 133 23.29 -14.59 -0.69
N HIS A 134 22.39 -13.83 -1.31
CA HIS A 134 22.59 -13.20 -2.62
C HIS A 134 22.44 -11.68 -2.47
N GLY A 135 23.57 -10.99 -2.25
CA GLY A 135 23.72 -9.54 -2.43
C GLY A 135 22.80 -8.65 -1.59
N SER A 136 23.41 -7.94 -0.62
CA SER A 136 22.85 -6.72 0.01
C SER A 136 22.15 -5.79 -1.00
N LEU A 137 21.34 -4.81 -0.56
CA LEU A 137 20.69 -3.79 -1.40
C LEU A 137 21.57 -3.27 -2.56
N SER A 138 22.89 -3.18 -2.34
CA SER A 138 23.87 -2.83 -3.37
C SER A 138 23.89 -3.77 -4.58
N GLY A 139 23.69 -5.07 -4.39
CA GLY A 139 23.58 -6.11 -5.42
C GLY A 139 22.31 -5.99 -6.26
N LEU A 140 21.17 -5.66 -5.63
CA LEU A 140 19.92 -5.39 -6.35
C LEU A 140 20.00 -4.09 -7.16
N ILE A 141 20.66 -3.07 -6.62
CA ILE A 141 20.90 -1.80 -7.31
C ILE A 141 21.84 -2.02 -8.49
N SER A 142 22.93 -2.79 -8.31
CA SER A 142 23.84 -3.12 -9.43
C SER A 142 23.13 -3.95 -10.49
N ASP A 143 22.38 -5.00 -10.14
CA ASP A 143 21.69 -5.83 -11.14
C ASP A 143 20.66 -5.02 -11.95
N ASN A 144 19.96 -4.10 -11.29
CA ASN A 144 19.00 -3.23 -11.97
C ASN A 144 19.69 -2.15 -12.84
N LEU A 145 20.80 -1.58 -12.36
CA LEU A 145 21.61 -0.66 -13.16
C LEU A 145 22.24 -1.37 -14.36
N ASP A 146 22.66 -2.62 -14.20
CA ASP A 146 23.26 -3.42 -15.27
C ASP A 146 22.23 -3.71 -16.36
N ARG A 147 21.00 -4.06 -15.99
CA ARG A 147 19.87 -4.22 -16.93
C ARG A 147 19.56 -2.93 -17.68
N VAL A 148 19.59 -1.79 -17.01
CA VAL A 148 19.35 -0.48 -17.63
C VAL A 148 20.50 -0.10 -18.56
N LEU A 149 21.75 -0.35 -18.16
CA LEU A 149 22.91 -0.09 -18.99
C LEU A 149 22.92 -0.99 -20.23
N GLN A 150 22.62 -2.28 -20.10
CA GLN A 150 22.50 -3.19 -21.25
C GLN A 150 21.38 -2.78 -22.21
N ALA A 151 20.27 -2.25 -21.69
CA ALA A 151 19.18 -1.75 -22.52
C ALA A 151 19.57 -0.46 -23.30
N LEU A 152 20.49 0.35 -22.76
CA LEU A 152 20.93 1.61 -23.38
C LEU A 152 22.23 1.46 -24.19
N ALA A 153 23.09 0.52 -23.83
CA ALA A 153 24.40 0.24 -24.41
C ALA A 153 24.59 -1.30 -24.50
N PRO A 154 24.08 -1.94 -25.57
CA PRO A 154 24.12 -3.39 -25.72
C PRO A 154 25.54 -3.97 -25.88
N GLU A 155 26.54 -3.13 -26.13
CA GLU A 155 27.96 -3.48 -26.24
C GLU A 155 28.66 -3.64 -24.86
N TRP A 156 27.96 -3.33 -23.77
CA TRP A 156 28.55 -3.28 -22.43
C TRP A 156 28.57 -4.67 -21.77
N GLU A 157 29.77 -5.21 -21.54
CA GLU A 157 29.96 -6.43 -20.75
C GLU A 157 29.91 -6.11 -19.25
N PRO A 158 29.06 -6.80 -18.47
CA PRO A 158 29.02 -6.64 -17.02
C PRO A 158 30.36 -7.07 -16.40
N ALA A 159 30.83 -6.33 -15.41
CA ALA A 159 32.09 -6.63 -14.75
C ALA A 159 31.95 -7.91 -13.90
N ASP A 160 32.66 -8.98 -14.28
CA ASP A 160 32.75 -10.24 -13.52
C ASP A 160 33.10 -9.94 -12.05
N ARG A 161 32.16 -10.22 -11.14
CA ARG A 161 32.32 -10.09 -9.69
C ARG A 161 31.67 -11.24 -8.96
#